data_AF-A0A2V6FFG3-F1
#
_entry.id   AF-A0A2V6FFG3-F1
#
_cell.length_a   1.000
_cell.length_b   1.000
_cell.length_c   1.000
_cell.angle_alpha   90.00
_cell.angle_beta   90.00
_cell.angle_gamma   90.00
#
_symmetry.space_group_name_H-M   'P 1'
#
loop_
_entity.id
_entity.type
_entity.pdbx_description
1 polymer ?
#
loop_
_entity_poly.entity_id
_entity_poly.type
_entity_poly.pdbx_seq_one_letter_code
_entity_poly.pdbx_strand_id
1 'polypeptide(L)'
;SFGKWKFSTNYIDEKANPEQRKALEAIAAVVLPSNNGSPNFTTAYVPITRKIEGKDHIITIGTIATFTGHLVEGGLGGSSKITNPPGADPIHHQYAQGKTTKMTYTDSDQNWDWKDTNYMLGTFTVDSDQYRKYAAGLAQKMAAKQKAEGTEKK
;
A
#
# COMPACT_ATOMS: atom_id res chain seq x y z
N SER A 1 11.78 -5.36 -9.65
CA SER A 1 11.59 -6.74 -9.16
C SER A 1 11.48 -6.64 -7.66
N PHE A 2 10.39 -7.12 -7.05
CA PHE A 2 10.27 -7.21 -5.58
C PHE A 2 11.15 -8.35 -5.00
N GLY A 3 11.89 -9.08 -5.86
CA GLY A 3 12.84 -10.09 -5.43
C GLY A 3 12.19 -11.21 -4.61
N LYS A 4 12.99 -11.85 -3.74
CA LYS A 4 12.54 -12.85 -2.77
C LYS A 4 12.15 -12.21 -1.42
N TRP A 5 11.63 -10.99 -1.43
CA TRP A 5 11.26 -10.29 -0.19
C TRP A 5 10.20 -11.09 0.57
N LYS A 6 10.43 -11.31 1.86
CA LYS A 6 9.56 -12.12 2.72
C LYS A 6 8.39 -11.33 3.32
N PHE A 7 8.48 -10.00 3.39
CA PHE A 7 7.48 -9.11 4.00
C PHE A 7 6.34 -8.72 3.05
N SER A 8 5.96 -9.61 2.13
CA SER A 8 4.95 -9.34 1.10
C SER A 8 3.58 -9.85 1.53
N THR A 9 3.02 -9.31 2.61
CA THR A 9 1.74 -9.78 3.16
C THR A 9 0.63 -8.76 2.97
N ASN A 10 -0.50 -9.23 2.47
CA ASN A 10 -1.76 -8.52 2.41
C ASN A 10 -2.59 -8.83 3.66
N TYR A 11 -2.75 -7.85 4.55
CA TYR A 11 -3.58 -8.01 5.74
C TYR A 11 -5.01 -7.57 5.45
N ILE A 12 -5.96 -8.46 5.72
CA ILE A 12 -7.40 -8.21 5.61
C ILE A 12 -7.99 -8.27 7.02
N ASP A 13 -8.95 -7.39 7.31
CA ASP A 13 -9.65 -7.40 8.60
C ASP A 13 -10.36 -8.75 8.80
N GLU A 14 -10.12 -9.41 9.94
CA GLU A 14 -10.74 -10.69 10.28
C GLU A 14 -12.28 -10.62 10.32
N LYS A 15 -12.84 -9.43 10.55
CA LYS A 15 -14.29 -9.18 10.54
C LYS A 15 -14.91 -9.20 9.14
N ALA A 16 -14.10 -9.17 8.08
CA ALA A 16 -14.60 -9.29 6.72
C ALA A 16 -15.26 -10.66 6.51
N ASN A 17 -16.45 -10.68 5.91
CA ASN A 17 -17.14 -11.90 5.52
C ASN A 17 -16.50 -12.54 4.26
N PRO A 18 -16.87 -13.78 3.88
CA PRO A 18 -16.26 -14.47 2.73
C PRO A 18 -16.33 -13.69 1.41
N GLU A 19 -17.46 -13.03 1.12
CA GLU A 19 -17.64 -12.23 -0.09
C GLU A 19 -16.72 -11.01 -0.09
N GLN A 20 -16.61 -10.31 1.04
CA GLN A 20 -15.72 -9.17 1.23
C GLN A 20 -14.26 -9.56 1.11
N ARG A 21 -13.84 -10.69 1.71
CA ARG A 21 -12.46 -11.20 1.60
C ARG A 21 -12.10 -11.46 0.14
N LYS A 22 -12.97 -12.14 -0.60
CA LYS A 22 -12.77 -12.41 -2.03
C LYS A 22 -12.65 -11.12 -2.85
N ALA A 23 -13.48 -10.12 -2.55
CA ALA A 23 -13.41 -8.82 -3.21
C ALA A 23 -12.09 -8.08 -2.90
N LEU A 24 -11.67 -8.07 -1.64
CA LEU A 24 -10.42 -7.43 -1.20
C LEU A 24 -9.18 -8.13 -1.78
N GLU A 25 -9.17 -9.46 -1.86
CA GLU A 25 -8.11 -10.23 -2.52
C GLU A 25 -8.03 -9.92 -4.02
N ALA A 26 -9.17 -9.80 -4.69
CA ALA A 26 -9.21 -9.42 -6.10
C ALA A 26 -8.68 -7.99 -6.33
N ILE A 27 -9.01 -7.05 -5.43
CA ILE A 27 -8.46 -5.68 -5.47
C ILE A 27 -6.93 -5.71 -5.25
N ALA A 28 -6.47 -6.43 -4.22
CA ALA A 28 -5.05 -6.56 -3.91
C ALA A 28 -4.26 -7.11 -5.10
N ALA A 29 -4.83 -8.06 -5.85
CA ALA A 29 -4.19 -8.65 -7.03
C ALA A 29 -3.95 -7.66 -8.18
N VAL A 30 -4.74 -6.58 -8.23
CA VAL A 30 -4.65 -5.54 -9.25
C VAL A 30 -3.79 -4.36 -8.79
N VAL A 31 -3.95 -3.96 -7.52
CA VAL A 31 -3.40 -2.70 -7.01
C VAL A 31 -2.05 -2.88 -6.34
N LEU A 32 -1.80 -4.00 -5.66
CA LEU A 32 -0.54 -4.21 -4.94
C LEU A 32 0.55 -4.70 -5.90
N PRO A 33 1.64 -3.94 -6.08
CA PRO A 33 2.73 -4.34 -6.98
C PRO A 33 3.39 -5.67 -6.59
N SER A 34 3.27 -6.05 -5.32
CA SER A 34 3.88 -7.25 -4.75
C SER A 34 3.14 -8.55 -5.10
N ASN A 35 1.83 -8.53 -5.35
CA ASN A 35 1.08 -9.73 -5.75
C ASN A 35 1.55 -10.29 -7.10
N ASN A 36 1.95 -9.41 -8.02
CA ASN A 36 2.45 -9.79 -9.34
C ASN A 36 3.99 -9.76 -9.41
N GLY A 37 4.67 -9.53 -8.28
CA GLY A 37 6.10 -9.23 -8.23
C GLY A 37 6.92 -10.04 -7.22
N SER A 38 6.28 -10.71 -6.26
CA SER A 38 6.92 -11.53 -5.23
C SER A 38 6.31 -12.95 -5.19
N PRO A 39 7.13 -14.01 -5.23
CA PRO A 39 6.64 -15.39 -5.05
C PRO A 39 6.22 -15.69 -3.60
N ASN A 40 6.53 -14.80 -2.65
CA ASN A 40 6.19 -14.94 -1.24
C ASN A 40 4.96 -14.12 -0.85
N PHE A 41 4.12 -13.71 -1.81
CA PHE A 41 2.92 -12.96 -1.49
C PHE A 41 1.94 -13.82 -0.71
N THR A 42 1.52 -13.37 0.46
CA THR A 42 0.56 -14.08 1.32
C THR A 42 -0.59 -13.16 1.74
N THR A 43 -1.74 -13.74 2.04
CA THR A 43 -2.87 -13.03 2.66
C THR A 43 -3.04 -13.54 4.08
N ALA A 44 -3.22 -12.63 5.03
CA ALA A 44 -3.51 -12.94 6.43
C ALA A 44 -4.75 -12.19 6.90
N TYR A 45 -5.60 -12.88 7.66
CA TYR A 45 -6.78 -12.27 8.30
C TYR A 45 -6.44 -11.94 9.74
N VAL A 46 -6.52 -10.66 10.10
CA VAL A 46 -6.08 -10.16 11.40
C VAL A 46 -7.02 -9.05 11.88
N PRO A 47 -7.14 -8.81 13.19
CA PRO A 47 -7.96 -7.71 13.68
C PRO A 47 -7.35 -6.38 13.23
N ILE A 48 -8.09 -5.60 12.46
CA ILE A 48 -7.67 -4.25 12.06
C ILE A 48 -8.56 -3.23 12.77
N THR A 49 -7.94 -2.22 13.37
CA THR A 49 -8.67 -1.08 13.93
C THR A 49 -8.17 0.21 13.33
N ARG A 50 -9.10 1.16 13.18
CA ARG A 50 -8.81 2.51 12.69
C ARG A 50 -9.51 3.51 13.59
N LYS A 51 -8.73 4.45 14.13
CA LYS A 51 -9.20 5.60 14.90
C LYS A 51 -8.78 6.87 14.16
N ILE A 52 -9.74 7.73 13.83
CA ILE A 52 -9.51 9.02 13.16
C ILE A 52 -10.12 10.09 14.05
N GLU A 53 -9.29 10.99 14.56
CA GLU A 53 -9.70 12.12 15.39
C GLU A 53 -9.11 13.40 14.79
N GLY A 54 -9.89 14.09 13.96
CA GLY A 54 -9.43 15.27 13.25
C GLY A 54 -8.25 14.96 12.31
N LYS A 55 -7.05 15.39 12.68
CA LYS A 55 -5.80 15.19 11.92
C LYS A 55 -5.00 13.97 12.40
N ASP A 56 -5.37 13.40 13.54
CA ASP A 56 -4.69 12.27 14.15
C ASP A 56 -5.32 10.95 13.71
N HIS A 57 -4.50 10.10 13.10
CA HIS A 57 -4.89 8.79 12.60
C HIS A 57 -4.10 7.71 13.31
N ILE A 58 -4.81 6.70 13.81
CA ILE A 58 -4.23 5.49 14.38
C ILE A 58 -4.79 4.31 13.62
N ILE A 59 -3.91 3.48 13.05
CA ILE A 59 -4.27 2.22 12.42
C ILE A 59 -3.48 1.13 13.14
N THR A 60 -4.17 0.11 13.64
CA THR A 60 -3.54 -1.05 14.27
C THR A 60 -3.89 -2.29 13.46
N ILE A 61 -2.87 -3.10 13.16
CA ILE A 61 -2.99 -4.40 12.50
C ILE A 61 -2.59 -5.45 13.54
N GLY A 62 -3.56 -5.94 14.30
CA GLY A 62 -3.38 -6.90 15.39
C GLY A 62 -2.17 -6.60 16.27
N THR A 63 -1.32 -7.60 16.46
CA THR A 63 -0.02 -7.46 17.14
C THR A 63 1.13 -7.18 16.18
N ILE A 64 0.84 -7.04 14.88
CA ILE A 64 1.84 -6.95 13.80
C ILE A 64 2.32 -5.52 13.63
N ALA A 65 1.39 -4.55 13.60
CA ALA A 65 1.77 -3.19 13.32
C ALA A 65 0.86 -2.16 13.99
N THR A 66 1.43 -0.99 14.25
CA THR A 66 0.67 0.20 14.63
C THR A 66 1.25 1.39 13.89
N PHE A 67 0.40 2.09 13.16
CA PHE A 67 0.71 3.30 12.41
C PHE A 67 -0.03 4.45 13.07
N THR A 68 0.70 5.47 13.48
CA THR A 68 0.14 6.71 14.03
C THR A 68 0.68 7.86 13.20
N GLY A 69 -0.22 8.62 12.60
CA GLY A 69 0.10 9.74 11.73
C GLY A 69 -0.71 10.98 12.10
N HIS A 70 -0.09 12.14 11.98
CA HIS A 70 -0.74 13.44 12.13
C HIS A 70 -0.65 14.19 10.80
N LEU A 71 -1.78 14.56 10.21
CA LEU A 71 -1.80 15.39 9.01
C LEU A 71 -1.32 16.81 9.32
N VAL A 72 -0.42 17.33 8.50
CA VAL A 72 0.10 18.69 8.67
C VAL A 72 -0.83 19.72 8.03
N GLU A 73 -0.97 20.86 8.69
CA GLU A 73 -1.69 22.01 8.15
C GLU A 73 -0.94 22.63 6.97
N GLY A 74 -1.68 22.95 5.92
CA GLY A 74 -1.24 23.80 4.82
C GLY A 74 -1.61 25.26 5.08
N GLY A 75 -1.37 26.10 4.09
CA GLY A 75 -1.76 27.51 4.14
C GLY A 75 -3.28 27.69 4.34
N LEU A 76 -3.65 28.77 5.05
CA LEU A 76 -5.06 29.16 5.29
C LEU A 76 -5.92 28.09 6.00
N GLY A 77 -5.31 27.20 6.78
CA GLY A 77 -6.02 26.17 7.54
C GLY A 77 -6.45 24.94 6.73
N GLY A 78 -6.03 24.85 5.45
CA GLY A 78 -6.22 23.66 4.62
C GLY A 78 -5.26 22.53 4.97
N SER A 79 -5.31 21.40 4.26
CA SER A 79 -4.32 20.31 4.37
C SER A 79 -3.14 20.54 3.43
N SER A 80 -1.91 20.32 3.89
CA SER A 80 -0.76 20.28 2.97
C SER A 80 -0.86 19.06 2.05
N LYS A 81 -0.49 19.22 0.78
CA LYS A 81 -0.60 18.16 -0.24
C LYS A 81 0.72 17.96 -0.97
N ILE A 82 1.01 16.70 -1.31
CA ILE A 82 2.09 16.31 -2.23
C ILE A 82 1.52 15.72 -3.50
N THR A 83 2.12 16.07 -4.63
CA THR A 83 1.75 15.54 -5.95
C THR A 83 2.74 14.46 -6.41
N ASN A 84 2.21 13.32 -6.88
CA ASN A 84 2.97 12.17 -7.40
C ASN A 84 4.19 11.73 -6.54
N PRO A 85 4.02 11.48 -5.22
CA PRO A 85 5.12 10.98 -4.39
C PRO A 85 5.61 9.59 -4.84
N PRO A 86 6.84 9.19 -4.47
CA PRO A 86 7.31 7.82 -4.68
C PRO A 86 6.35 6.80 -4.04
N GLY A 87 5.97 5.76 -4.79
CA GLY A 87 5.00 4.76 -4.33
C GLY A 87 3.54 5.22 -4.36
N ALA A 88 3.26 6.40 -4.93
CA ALA A 88 1.90 6.83 -5.24
C ALA A 88 1.17 5.77 -6.05
N ASP A 89 -0.09 5.57 -5.71
CA ASP A 89 -1.07 4.97 -6.58
C ASP A 89 -1.01 5.64 -7.97
N PRO A 90 -0.93 4.84 -9.05
CA PRO A 90 -0.87 5.32 -10.43
C PRO A 90 -1.97 6.29 -10.85
N ILE A 91 -3.12 6.26 -10.17
CA ILE A 91 -4.32 7.04 -10.53
C ILE A 91 -4.54 8.21 -9.58
N HIS A 92 -3.96 8.18 -8.38
CA HIS A 92 -4.10 9.26 -7.41
C HIS A 92 -2.89 10.20 -7.47
N HIS A 93 -3.16 11.40 -7.97
CA HIS A 93 -2.12 12.42 -8.18
C HIS A 93 -1.81 13.25 -6.95
N GLN A 94 -2.67 13.24 -5.92
CA GLN A 94 -2.54 14.09 -4.73
C GLN A 94 -2.73 13.29 -3.45
N TYR A 95 -1.86 13.54 -2.48
CA TYR A 95 -1.93 12.97 -1.14
C TYR A 95 -1.88 14.07 -0.11
N ALA A 96 -2.67 13.97 0.95
CA ALA A 96 -2.50 14.79 2.12
C ALA A 96 -1.20 14.38 2.82
N GLN A 97 -0.40 15.37 3.22
CA GLN A 97 0.86 15.16 3.93
C GLN A 97 0.64 15.14 5.43
N GLY A 98 1.48 14.39 6.12
CA GLY A 98 1.59 14.37 7.55
C GLY A 98 2.94 13.89 8.03
N LYS A 99 3.06 13.71 9.34
CA LYS A 99 4.21 13.09 9.99
C LYS A 99 3.75 11.87 10.79
N THR A 100 4.57 10.82 10.80
CA THR A 100 4.33 9.71 11.72
C THR A 100 4.73 10.11 13.13
N THR A 101 3.87 9.84 14.11
CA THR A 101 4.20 9.98 15.53
C THR A 101 4.69 8.66 16.13
N LYS A 102 4.26 7.54 15.54
CA LYS A 102 4.74 6.18 15.83
C LYS A 102 4.47 5.30 14.62
N MET A 103 5.41 4.45 14.23
CA MET A 103 5.14 3.40 13.25
C MET A 103 5.97 2.17 13.60
N THR A 104 5.34 1.15 14.19
CA THR A 104 5.99 -0.11 14.53
C THR A 104 5.51 -1.20 13.60
N TYR A 105 6.43 -2.01 13.09
CA TYR A 105 6.13 -3.19 12.27
C TYR A 105 6.98 -4.37 12.72
N THR A 106 6.30 -5.44 13.13
CA THR A 106 6.90 -6.69 13.60
C THR A 106 6.26 -7.87 12.88
N ASP A 107 6.77 -8.19 11.70
CA ASP A 107 6.42 -9.39 10.94
C ASP A 107 7.58 -9.80 10.02
N SER A 108 7.61 -11.06 9.60
CA SER A 108 8.65 -11.62 8.70
C SER A 108 10.07 -11.37 9.20
N ASP A 109 10.28 -11.56 10.51
CA ASP A 109 11.53 -11.29 11.24
C ASP A 109 12.03 -9.84 11.13
N GLN A 110 11.17 -8.91 10.69
CA GLN A 110 11.48 -7.48 10.65
C GLN A 110 11.04 -6.81 11.94
N ASN A 111 11.80 -5.79 12.35
CA ASN A 111 11.45 -4.90 13.44
C ASN A 111 11.80 -3.47 13.01
N TRP A 112 10.83 -2.77 12.46
CA TRP A 112 11.02 -1.40 11.97
C TRP A 112 10.30 -0.40 12.86
N ASP A 113 11.00 0.69 13.16
CA ASP A 113 10.44 1.89 13.79
C ASP A 113 10.70 3.09 12.89
N TRP A 114 9.62 3.70 12.40
CA TRP A 114 9.67 4.87 11.52
C TRP A 114 9.04 6.11 12.14
N LYS A 115 9.37 6.38 13.41
CA LYS A 115 9.03 7.64 14.07
C LYS A 115 9.55 8.87 13.29
N ASP A 116 8.73 9.93 13.25
CA ASP A 116 9.06 11.23 12.65
C ASP A 116 9.37 11.19 11.15
N THR A 117 8.84 10.20 10.43
CA THR A 117 8.94 10.06 8.97
C THR A 117 7.69 10.60 8.25
N ASN A 118 7.75 10.67 6.91
CA ASN A 118 6.66 11.19 6.10
C ASN A 118 5.45 10.26 6.15
N TYR A 119 4.31 10.81 6.56
CA TYR A 119 3.00 10.17 6.45
C TYR A 119 2.26 10.74 5.25
N MET A 120 1.63 9.86 4.46
CA MET A 120 0.83 10.25 3.31
C MET A 120 -0.53 9.59 3.41
N LEU A 121 -1.59 10.39 3.25
CA LEU A 121 -2.95 9.89 3.19
C LEU A 121 -3.53 10.13 1.79
N GLY A 122 -4.04 9.06 1.20
CA GLY A 122 -4.86 9.10 0.00
C GLY A 122 -6.18 8.35 0.22
N THR A 123 -7.15 8.65 -0.63
CA THR A 123 -8.37 7.87 -0.79
C THR A 123 -8.39 7.34 -2.21
N PHE A 124 -8.79 6.08 -2.42
CA PHE A 124 -8.91 5.52 -3.76
C PHE A 124 -10.27 4.86 -3.98
N THR A 125 -10.72 4.89 -5.23
CA THR A 125 -11.93 4.20 -5.70
C THR A 125 -11.55 3.23 -6.81
N VAL A 126 -11.87 1.94 -6.64
CA VAL A 126 -11.55 0.85 -7.60
C VAL A 126 -12.72 0.57 -8.54
N ASP A 127 -13.45 1.61 -8.96
CA ASP A 127 -14.53 1.48 -9.97
C ASP A 127 -14.04 1.81 -11.39
N SER A 128 -12.78 2.22 -11.53
CA SER A 128 -12.30 2.88 -12.74
C SER A 128 -11.67 1.91 -13.73
N ASP A 129 -12.14 1.98 -14.99
CA ASP A 129 -11.47 1.41 -16.18
C ASP A 129 -9.97 1.71 -16.28
N GLN A 130 -9.52 2.76 -15.59
CA GLN A 130 -8.11 3.16 -15.53
C GLN A 130 -7.24 2.12 -14.82
N TYR A 131 -7.72 1.46 -13.76
CA TYR A 131 -6.93 0.40 -13.10
C TYR A 131 -6.72 -0.79 -14.03
N ARG A 132 -7.75 -1.18 -14.79
CA ARG A 132 -7.64 -2.25 -15.80
C ARG A 132 -6.62 -1.90 -16.88
N LYS A 133 -6.66 -0.67 -17.40
CA LYS A 133 -5.68 -0.17 -18.39
C LYS A 133 -4.27 -0.11 -17.82
N TYR A 134 -4.10 0.37 -16.58
CA TYR A 134 -2.80 0.43 -15.92
C TYR A 134 -2.21 -0.97 -15.71
N ALA A 135 -2.98 -1.91 -15.15
CA ALA A 135 -2.54 -3.29 -14.93
C ALA A 135 -2.14 -3.98 -16.24
N ALA A 136 -2.93 -3.82 -17.31
CA ALA A 136 -2.60 -4.33 -18.63
C ALA A 136 -1.29 -3.73 -19.18
N GLY A 137 -1.11 -2.42 -19.05
CA GLY A 137 0.12 -1.74 -19.46
C GLY A 137 1.35 -2.17 -18.66
N LEU A 138 1.20 -2.38 -17.35
CA LEU A 138 2.27 -2.89 -16.49
C LEU A 138 2.65 -4.33 -16.88
N ALA A 139 1.68 -5.21 -17.10
CA ALA A 139 1.91 -6.58 -17.54
C ALA A 139 2.67 -6.64 -18.87
N GLN A 140 2.30 -5.79 -19.84
CA GLN A 140 3.01 -5.67 -21.12
C GLN A 140 4.47 -5.22 -20.94
N LYS A 141 4.72 -4.19 -20.12
CA LYS A 141 6.08 -3.71 -19.83
C LYS A 141 6.93 -4.78 -19.14
N MET A 142 6.36 -5.51 -18.19
CA MET A 142 7.06 -6.61 -17.51
C MET A 142 7.39 -7.75 -18.47
N ALA A 143 6.46 -8.14 -19.34
CA ALA A 143 6.71 -9.15 -20.37
C ALA A 143 7.79 -8.70 -21.38
N ALA A 144 7.77 -7.43 -21.79
CA ALA A 144 8.80 -6.87 -22.68
C ALA A 144 10.18 -6.85 -22.01
N LYS A 145 10.25 -6.49 -20.73
CA LYS A 145 11.50 -6.49 -19.96
C LYS A 145 12.06 -7.91 -19.78
N GLN A 146 11.21 -8.89 -19.50
CA GLN A 146 11.63 -10.30 -19.43
C GLN A 146 12.18 -10.82 -20.78
N LYS A 147 11.57 -10.40 -21.90
CA LYS A 147 12.10 -10.73 -23.23
C LYS A 147 13.45 -10.07 -23.51
N ALA A 148 13.64 -8.80 -23.14
CA ALA A 148 14.90 -8.09 -23.31
C ALA A 148 16.03 -8.71 -22.46
N GLU A 149 15.78 -9.00 -21.18
CA GLU A 149 16.75 -9.66 -20.28
C GLU A 149 17.08 -11.10 -20.71
N GLY A 150 16.16 -11.80 -21.37
CA GLY A 150 16.41 -13.12 -21.97
C GLY A 150 17.24 -13.07 -23.26
N THR A 151 17.35 -11.90 -23.89
CA THR A 151 18.12 -11.71 -25.13
C THR A 151 19.56 -11.27 -24.83
N GLU A 152 19.80 -10.52 -23.75
CA GLU A 152 21.16 -10.17 -23.28
C GLU A 152 21.92 -11.34 -22.63
N LYS A 153 21.23 -12.42 -22.26
CA LYS A 153 21.84 -13.64 -21.70
C LYS A 153 22.16 -14.73 -22.73
N LYS A 154 22.09 -14.42 -24.03
CA LYS A 154 22.43 -15.34 -25.13
C LYS A 154 23.67 -14.88 -25.88
#